data_AF-A0A3D3CT98-F1
#
_entry.id   AF-A0A3D3CT98-F1
#
_cell.length_a   1.000
_cell.length_b   1.000
_cell.length_c   1.000
_cell.angle_alpha   90.00
_cell.angle_beta   90.00
_cell.angle_gamma   90.00
#
_symmetry.space_group_name_H-M   'P 1'
#
loop_
_entity.id
_entity.type
_entity.pdbx_description
1 polymer ?
#
loop_
_entity_poly.entity_id
_entity_poly.type
_entity_poly.pdbx_seq_one_letter_code
_entity_poly.pdbx_strand_id
1 'polypeptide(L)'
;PRFPDMSEPYKKHLVQKARSFAASIHIGVREGIYAGVTGPTFETRAEYKFLHLAGADAVGMSTVQEAIAANHLGMEVFAMSIITDMGIRDEENTITHDEVLREARLAEPRLTAIFKGLVAAI
;
A
#
# COMPACT_ATOMS: atom_id res chain seq x y z
N PRO A 1 5.24 -10.64 21.79
CA PRO A 1 4.34 -11.04 22.93
C PRO A 1 3.31 -12.09 22.45
N ARG A 2 2.59 -12.80 23.33
CA ARG A 2 1.54 -13.74 22.87
C ARG A 2 0.42 -13.02 22.08
N PHE A 3 0.11 -11.78 22.46
CA PHE A 3 -0.86 -10.91 21.81
C PHE A 3 -0.18 -9.58 21.48
N PRO A 4 0.24 -9.34 20.22
CA PRO A 4 0.85 -8.06 19.81
C PRO A 4 -0.18 -6.95 19.71
N ASP A 5 0.19 -5.75 20.16
CA ASP A 5 -0.60 -4.54 19.92
C ASP A 5 -0.50 -4.13 18.44
N MET A 6 -1.62 -3.71 17.86
CA MET A 6 -1.74 -3.29 16.47
C MET A 6 -2.31 -1.87 16.34
N SER A 7 -2.13 -1.02 17.37
CA SER A 7 -2.58 0.39 17.34
C SER A 7 -1.72 1.25 16.40
N GLU A 8 -0.46 0.87 16.20
CA GLU A 8 0.47 1.50 15.26
C GLU A 8 1.37 0.45 14.57
N PRO A 9 0.80 -0.38 13.68
CA PRO A 9 1.55 -1.43 12.99
C PRO A 9 2.49 -0.83 11.94
N TYR A 10 2.15 0.34 11.40
CA TYR A 10 3.01 1.16 10.53
C TYR A 10 3.44 2.41 11.30
N LYS A 11 4.74 2.63 11.44
CA LYS A 11 5.24 3.69 12.33
C LYS A 11 5.01 5.07 11.73
N LYS A 12 4.30 5.93 12.47
CA LYS A 12 3.89 7.27 12.02
C LYS A 12 5.10 8.14 11.67
N HIS A 13 6.19 8.00 12.41
CA HIS A 13 7.40 8.76 12.15
C HIS A 13 8.08 8.37 10.82
N LEU A 14 8.03 7.09 10.42
CA LEU A 14 8.53 6.63 9.11
C LEU A 14 7.65 7.14 7.97
N VAL A 15 6.32 7.10 8.15
CA VAL A 15 5.36 7.67 7.20
C VAL A 15 5.60 9.17 7.02
N GLN A 16 5.79 9.91 8.11
CA GLN A 16 6.07 11.34 8.06
C GLN A 16 7.40 11.66 7.36
N LYS A 17 8.47 10.88 7.62
CA LYS A 17 9.75 11.02 6.92
C LYS A 17 9.58 10.78 5.42
N ALA A 18 8.93 9.68 5.03
CA ALA A 18 8.69 9.35 3.62
C ALA A 18 7.89 10.45 2.91
N ARG A 19 6.86 10.99 3.56
CA ARG A 19 6.05 12.10 3.03
C ARG A 19 6.84 13.39 2.86
N SER A 20 7.67 13.73 3.86
CA SER A 20 8.50 14.93 3.83
C SER A 20 9.55 14.85 2.73
N PHE A 21 10.15 13.66 2.55
CA PHE A 21 11.09 13.41 1.46
C PHE A 21 10.39 13.46 0.10
N ALA A 22 9.24 12.79 -0.06
CA ALA A 22 8.47 12.84 -1.30
C ALA A 22 8.13 14.29 -1.71
N ALA A 23 7.75 15.13 -0.73
CA ALA A 23 7.49 16.55 -0.95
C ALA A 23 8.75 17.32 -1.40
N SER A 24 9.94 17.03 -0.85
CA SER A 24 11.18 17.71 -1.25
C SER A 24 11.62 17.38 -2.68
N ILE A 25 11.24 16.21 -3.19
CA ILE A 25 11.45 15.79 -4.58
C ILE A 25 10.22 15.98 -5.47
N HIS A 26 9.21 16.73 -4.99
CA HIS A 26 8.00 17.09 -5.74
C HIS A 26 7.19 15.88 -6.24
N ILE A 27 7.20 14.76 -5.50
CA ILE A 27 6.37 13.59 -5.77
C ILE A 27 5.14 13.62 -4.86
N GLY A 28 3.96 13.70 -5.46
CA GLY A 28 2.69 13.58 -4.74
C GLY A 28 2.49 12.15 -4.21
N VAL A 29 2.20 12.03 -2.92
CA VAL A 29 1.88 10.75 -2.25
C VAL A 29 0.55 10.87 -1.52
N ARG A 30 -0.08 9.71 -1.29
CA ARG A 30 -1.31 9.59 -0.51
C ARG A 30 -1.06 8.66 0.68
N GLU A 31 -1.81 8.89 1.75
CA GLU A 31 -1.89 8.02 2.93
C GLU A 31 -3.31 7.44 2.96
N GLY A 32 -3.45 6.18 3.36
CA GLY A 32 -4.75 5.50 3.36
C GLY A 32 -4.70 4.11 4.00
N ILE A 33 -5.86 3.45 4.00
CA ILE A 33 -6.08 2.12 4.56
C ILE A 33 -5.93 1.06 3.47
N TYR A 34 -5.03 0.11 3.68
CA TYR A 34 -4.84 -1.04 2.80
C TYR A 34 -5.58 -2.26 3.35
N ALA A 35 -6.48 -2.83 2.56
CA ALA A 35 -7.14 -4.09 2.85
C ALA A 35 -6.37 -5.27 2.24
N GLY A 36 -5.95 -6.21 3.09
CA GLY A 36 -5.36 -7.48 2.65
C GLY A 36 -6.43 -8.53 2.40
N VAL A 37 -6.46 -9.09 1.20
CA VAL A 37 -7.31 -10.24 0.83
C VAL A 37 -6.43 -11.43 0.41
N THR A 38 -7.02 -12.60 0.16
CA THR A 38 -6.26 -13.81 -0.17
C THR A 38 -5.90 -13.93 -1.65
N GLY A 39 -6.72 -13.38 -2.55
CA GLY A 39 -6.65 -13.71 -3.97
C GLY A 39 -6.90 -15.20 -4.26
N PRO A 40 -6.49 -15.73 -5.44
CA PRO A 40 -5.80 -15.04 -6.54
C PRO A 40 -6.75 -14.32 -7.51
N THR A 41 -8.06 -14.45 -7.32
CA THR A 41 -9.06 -13.71 -8.10
C THR A 41 -9.02 -12.24 -7.71
N PHE A 42 -9.15 -11.35 -8.70
CA PHE A 42 -9.50 -9.96 -8.42
C PHE A 42 -10.88 -9.86 -7.78
N GLU A 43 -11.11 -8.75 -7.10
CA GLU A 43 -12.38 -8.49 -6.43
C GLU A 43 -13.49 -8.24 -7.45
N THR A 44 -14.68 -8.70 -7.12
CA THR A 44 -15.91 -8.31 -7.82
C THR A 44 -16.24 -6.84 -7.54
N ARG A 45 -17.08 -6.23 -8.39
CA ARG A 45 -17.59 -4.86 -8.17
C ARG A 45 -18.28 -4.68 -6.81
N ALA A 46 -18.95 -5.73 -6.31
CA ALA A 46 -19.61 -5.70 -5.01
C ALA A 46 -18.58 -5.72 -3.86
N GLU A 47 -17.51 -6.51 -4.00
CA GLU A 47 -16.41 -6.57 -3.03
C GLU A 47 -15.64 -5.24 -2.98
N TYR A 48 -15.35 -4.59 -4.12
CA TYR A 48 -14.74 -3.25 -4.10
C TYR A 48 -15.59 -2.23 -3.33
N LYS A 49 -16.91 -2.21 -3.57
CA LYS A 49 -17.84 -1.34 -2.82
C LYS A 49 -17.86 -1.68 -1.34
N PHE A 50 -17.89 -2.97 -1.01
CA PHE A 50 -17.87 -3.44 0.37
C PHE A 50 -16.59 -2.99 1.10
N LEU A 51 -15.41 -3.19 0.48
CA LEU A 51 -14.13 -2.78 1.05
C LEU A 51 -14.05 -1.26 1.22
N HIS A 52 -14.51 -0.50 0.24
CA HIS A 52 -14.55 0.96 0.32
C HIS A 52 -15.48 1.45 1.43
N LEU A 53 -16.68 0.85 1.57
CA LEU A 53 -17.59 1.15 2.68
C LEU A 53 -17.02 0.74 4.05
N ALA A 54 -16.16 -0.29 4.09
CA ALA A 54 -15.39 -0.66 5.28
C ALA A 54 -14.21 0.29 5.57
N GLY A 55 -13.96 1.27 4.70
CA GLY A 55 -12.94 2.31 4.86
C GLY A 55 -11.62 2.03 4.16
N ALA A 56 -11.52 1.03 3.28
CA ALA A 56 -10.30 0.78 2.52
C ALA A 56 -10.11 1.80 1.38
N ASP A 57 -8.88 2.29 1.23
CA ASP A 57 -8.43 3.15 0.13
C ASP A 57 -7.69 2.34 -0.96
N ALA A 58 -7.12 1.20 -0.58
CA ALA A 58 -6.46 0.26 -1.49
C ALA A 58 -6.72 -1.18 -1.04
N VAL A 59 -6.64 -2.11 -1.99
CA VAL A 59 -6.74 -3.55 -1.72
C VAL A 59 -5.60 -4.29 -2.42
N GLY A 60 -5.13 -5.36 -1.81
CA GLY A 60 -4.19 -6.27 -2.45
C GLY A 60 -4.01 -7.57 -1.68
N MET A 61 -3.15 -8.43 -2.21
CA MET A 61 -3.10 -9.86 -1.83
C MET A 61 -1.86 -10.22 -0.98
N SER A 62 -1.21 -9.24 -0.35
CA SER A 62 0.03 -9.41 0.44
C SER A 62 0.18 -8.32 1.52
N THR A 63 1.38 -8.16 2.08
CA THR A 63 1.83 -7.08 2.97
C THR A 63 1.30 -7.17 4.41
N VAL A 64 0.00 -7.46 4.60
CA VAL A 64 -0.61 -7.46 5.93
C VAL A 64 0.00 -8.55 6.82
N GLN A 65 0.23 -9.74 6.27
CA GLN A 65 0.79 -10.87 6.99
C GLN A 65 2.23 -10.59 7.44
N GLU A 66 3.04 -10.01 6.57
CA GLU A 66 4.42 -9.60 6.84
C GLU A 66 4.48 -8.47 7.88
N ALA A 67 3.59 -7.48 7.78
CA ALA A 67 3.50 -6.38 8.74
C ALA A 67 3.13 -6.88 10.14
N ILE A 68 2.17 -7.81 10.24
CA ILE A 68 1.80 -8.43 11.53
C ILE A 68 2.99 -9.19 12.12
N ALA A 69 3.69 -10.00 11.32
CA ALA A 69 4.85 -10.76 11.79
C ALA A 69 6.00 -9.84 12.23
N ALA A 70 6.32 -8.80 11.45
CA ALA A 70 7.35 -7.82 11.77
C ALA A 70 7.02 -7.05 13.06
N ASN A 71 5.78 -6.59 13.21
CA ASN A 71 5.34 -5.91 14.42
C ASN A 71 5.33 -6.86 15.65
N HIS A 72 5.00 -8.14 15.46
CA HIS A 72 5.12 -9.15 16.52
C HIS A 72 6.55 -9.35 17.01
N LEU A 73 7.53 -9.21 16.10
CA LEU A 73 8.97 -9.23 16.38
C LEU A 73 9.52 -7.90 16.93
N GLY A 74 8.68 -6.87 17.07
CA GLY A 74 9.11 -5.54 17.54
C GLY A 74 9.87 -4.72 16.50
N MET A 75 9.77 -5.08 15.22
CA MET A 75 10.37 -4.31 14.12
C MET A 75 9.53 -3.07 13.81
N GLU A 76 10.19 -2.01 13.37
CA GLU A 76 9.50 -0.86 12.80
C GLU A 76 9.12 -1.15 11.35
N VAL A 77 7.85 -0.92 11.01
CA VAL A 77 7.32 -1.23 9.68
C VAL A 77 6.90 0.06 8.98
N PHE A 78 7.25 0.13 7.71
CA PHE A 78 6.77 1.11 6.74
C PHE A 78 6.32 0.36 5.49
N ALA A 79 5.19 0.76 4.91
CA ALA A 79 4.67 0.18 3.69
C ALA A 79 4.22 1.29 2.72
N MET A 80 4.39 1.05 1.43
CA MET A 80 3.89 1.91 0.36
C MET A 80 3.38 1.02 -0.77
N SER A 81 2.22 1.37 -1.31
CA SER A 81 1.59 0.66 -2.44
C SER A 81 1.62 1.52 -3.69
N ILE A 82 1.84 0.90 -4.85
CA ILE A 82 1.58 1.51 -6.14
C ILE A 82 0.15 1.18 -6.53
N ILE A 83 -0.66 2.20 -6.81
CA ILE A 83 -2.00 2.02 -7.37
C ILE A 83 -1.83 1.73 -8.87
N THR A 84 -2.05 0.49 -9.25
CA THR A 84 -1.85 0.01 -10.63
C THR A 84 -3.15 -0.03 -11.44
N ASP A 85 -4.29 -0.03 -10.74
CA ASP A 85 -5.62 0.00 -11.34
C ASP A 85 -6.63 0.60 -10.34
N MET A 86 -7.85 0.90 -10.83
CA MET A 86 -8.93 1.51 -10.03
C MET A 86 -10.08 0.52 -9.83
N GLY A 87 -10.27 -0.03 -8.63
CA GLY A 87 -11.34 -1.02 -8.41
C GLY A 87 -12.77 -0.49 -8.62
N ILE A 88 -13.05 0.75 -8.20
CA ILE A 88 -14.32 1.44 -8.44
C ILE A 88 -14.15 2.36 -9.64
N ARG A 89 -14.79 1.99 -10.75
CA ARG A 89 -14.75 2.74 -12.02
C ARG A 89 -16.10 2.64 -12.73
N ASP A 90 -16.42 3.64 -13.55
CA ASP A 90 -17.61 3.63 -14.41
C ASP A 90 -17.41 2.75 -15.67
N GLU A 91 -16.15 2.51 -16.05
CA GLU A 91 -15.78 1.74 -17.24
C GLU A 91 -15.99 0.22 -17.04
N GLU A 92 -16.45 -0.45 -18.10
CA GLU A 92 -16.65 -1.90 -18.11
C GLU A 92 -15.44 -2.68 -18.68
N ASN A 93 -14.22 -2.16 -18.48
CA ASN A 93 -13.01 -2.87 -18.90
C ASN A 93 -12.64 -3.99 -17.92
N THR A 94 -12.09 -5.08 -18.48
CA THR A 94 -11.52 -6.16 -17.67
C THR A 94 -10.10 -5.77 -17.27
N ILE A 95 -9.79 -5.86 -15.98
CA ILE A 95 -8.43 -5.64 -15.49
C ILE A 95 -7.59 -6.85 -15.88
N THR A 96 -6.47 -6.61 -16.56
CA THR A 96 -5.52 -7.66 -16.91
C THR A 96 -4.26 -7.58 -16.06
N HIS A 97 -3.62 -8.73 -15.83
CA HIS A 97 -2.35 -8.78 -15.12
C HIS A 97 -1.25 -7.98 -15.83
N ASP A 98 -1.24 -7.98 -17.16
CA ASP A 98 -0.25 -7.25 -17.95
C ASP A 98 -0.37 -5.73 -17.81
N GLU A 99 -1.59 -5.20 -17.73
CA GLU A 99 -1.82 -3.77 -17.46
C GLU A 99 -1.33 -3.38 -16.07
N VAL A 100 -1.63 -4.20 -15.06
CA VAL A 100 -1.15 -4.01 -13.68
C VAL A 100 0.38 -3.95 -13.65
N LEU A 101 1.05 -4.89 -14.32
CA LEU A 101 2.52 -4.91 -14.41
C LEU A 101 3.08 -3.71 -15.16
N ARG A 102 2.37 -3.21 -16.18
CA ARG A 102 2.78 -2.02 -16.95
C ARG A 102 2.75 -0.77 -16.07
N GLU A 103 1.66 -0.54 -15.36
CA GLU A 103 1.53 0.63 -14.47
C GLU A 103 2.49 0.55 -13.29
N ALA A 104 2.73 -0.64 -12.73
CA ALA A 104 3.76 -0.85 -11.70
C ALA A 104 5.15 -0.39 -12.17
N ARG A 105 5.56 -0.77 -13.39
CA ARG A 105 6.85 -0.37 -13.97
C ARG A 105 6.96 1.15 -14.19
N LEU A 106 5.87 1.82 -14.54
CA LEU A 106 5.87 3.28 -14.73
C LEU A 106 6.01 4.04 -13.41
N ALA A 107 5.46 3.49 -12.31
CA ALA A 107 5.54 4.11 -10.99
C ALA A 107 6.79 3.71 -10.18
N GLU A 108 7.46 2.61 -10.54
CA GLU A 108 8.65 2.09 -9.85
C GLU A 108 9.76 3.12 -9.63
N PRO A 109 10.16 3.97 -10.60
CA PRO A 109 11.21 4.97 -10.36
C PRO A 109 10.88 5.96 -9.24
N ARG A 110 9.60 6.32 -9.09
CA ARG A 110 9.13 7.24 -8.04
C ARG A 110 9.18 6.56 -6.66
N LEU A 111 8.72 5.31 -6.59
CA LEU A 111 8.80 4.49 -5.38
C LEU A 111 10.25 4.32 -4.94
N THR A 112 11.14 3.95 -5.87
CA THR A 112 12.57 3.76 -5.64
C THR A 112 13.23 5.03 -5.12
N ALA A 113 12.91 6.19 -5.69
CA ALA A 113 13.44 7.47 -5.20
C ALA A 113 13.06 7.73 -3.74
N ILE A 114 11.79 7.55 -3.39
CA ILE A 114 11.29 7.76 -2.02
C ILE A 114 11.92 6.78 -1.03
N PHE A 115 12.00 5.50 -1.38
CA PHE A 115 12.60 4.47 -0.53
C PHE A 115 14.09 4.74 -0.27
N LYS A 116 14.85 5.11 -1.30
CA LYS A 116 16.27 5.47 -1.13
C LYS A 116 16.44 6.66 -0.18
N GLY A 117 15.60 7.68 -0.32
CA GLY A 117 15.59 8.83 0.57
C GLY A 117 15.25 8.48 2.01
N LEU A 118 14.25 7.61 2.21
CA LEU A 118 13.84 7.15 3.53
C LEU A 118 14.95 6.35 4.23
N VAL A 119 15.56 5.38 3.53
CA VAL A 119 16.65 4.55 4.08
C VAL A 119 17.87 5.38 4.43
N ALA A 120 18.20 6.41 3.65
CA ALA A 120 19.31 7.32 3.97
C ALA A 120 19.04 8.23 5.19
N ALA A 121 17.79 8.31 5.66
CA ALA A 121 17.35 9.19 6.74
C ALA A 121 17.02 8.45 8.05
N ILE A 122 17.32 7.15 8.14
CA ILE A 122 17.17 6.29 9.32
C ILE A 122 18.56 5.81 9.73
#